data_AF-A0A8T0G087-F1
#
_entry.id   AF-A0A8T0G087-F1
#
_cell.length_a   1.000
_cell.length_b   1.000
_cell.length_c   1.000
_cell.angle_alpha   90.00
_cell.angle_beta   90.00
_cell.angle_gamma   90.00
#
_symmetry.space_group_name_H-M   'P 1'
#
loop_
_entity.id
_entity.type
_entity.pdbx_description
1 polymer ?
#
loop_
_entity_poly.entity_id
_entity_poly.type
_entity_poly.pdbx_seq_one_letter_code
_entity_poly.pdbx_strand_id
1 'polypeptide(L)'
;MSGEMDEEKQCKRKQSVKDYASKVLRESSVSAVSAIVSTGNIKKKIFRVFVFLIFTAGFLYQCIKFLYYVLQYPTIVNIEMERPDRYLAPAFTFCNFNPVKRSKFCSKHPDRCFEPDEEFCEAYPKLCVENNTKVPLGDISEYLKETQRWYGI
;
A
#
# COMPACT_ATOMS: atom_id res chain seq x y z
N MET A 1 -64.70 38.14 -23.79
CA MET A 1 -65.06 37.56 -25.09
C MET A 1 -64.65 36.10 -25.02
N SER A 2 -65.51 35.29 -24.40
CA SER A 2 -66.54 34.46 -25.06
C SER A 2 -65.85 33.30 -25.78
N GLY A 3 -65.78 32.11 -25.17
CA GLY A 3 -66.76 31.00 -25.31
C GLY A 3 -66.18 30.03 -26.36
N GLU A 4 -66.17 28.70 -26.30
CA GLU A 4 -66.84 27.61 -25.59
C GLU A 4 -65.81 26.46 -25.44
N MET A 5 -65.71 25.78 -24.30
CA MET A 5 -66.22 24.40 -24.07
C MET A 5 -66.31 23.51 -25.32
N ASP A 6 -65.39 22.55 -25.42
CA ASP A 6 -65.71 21.23 -25.94
C ASP A 6 -65.32 20.16 -24.91
N GLU A 7 -66.36 19.66 -24.26
CA GLU A 7 -66.37 18.47 -23.43
C GLU A 7 -66.36 17.24 -24.36
N GLU A 8 -65.18 16.67 -24.66
CA GLU A 8 -65.12 15.29 -25.16
C GLU A 8 -64.68 14.33 -24.04
N LYS A 9 -65.69 13.62 -23.54
CA LYS A 9 -65.60 12.41 -22.74
C LYS A 9 -64.68 11.38 -23.40
N GLN A 10 -63.42 11.30 -22.98
CA GLN A 10 -62.66 10.05 -23.11
C GLN A 10 -62.76 9.25 -21.82
N CYS A 11 -63.55 8.17 -21.93
CA CYS A 11 -63.66 7.07 -20.99
C CYS A 11 -62.29 6.74 -20.37
N LYS A 12 -62.15 6.80 -19.04
CA LYS A 12 -60.98 6.27 -18.30
C LYS A 12 -60.87 4.78 -18.58
N ARG A 13 -60.30 4.43 -19.74
CA ARG A 13 -59.87 3.08 -20.06
C ARG A 13 -58.82 2.76 -19.01
N LYS A 14 -59.08 1.78 -18.14
CA LYS A 14 -58.06 1.25 -17.21
C LYS A 14 -56.83 0.93 -18.07
N GLN A 15 -55.86 1.83 -18.11
CA GLN A 15 -54.65 1.60 -18.90
C GLN A 15 -54.00 0.38 -18.29
N SER A 16 -53.91 -0.67 -19.09
CA SER A 16 -53.24 -1.88 -18.65
C SER A 16 -51.80 -1.51 -18.32
N VAL A 17 -51.29 -1.95 -17.17
CA VAL A 17 -49.89 -1.69 -16.74
C VAL A 17 -48.89 -2.05 -17.85
N LYS A 18 -49.26 -3.00 -18.72
CA LYS A 18 -48.50 -3.40 -19.92
C LYS A 18 -48.38 -2.28 -20.97
N ASP A 19 -49.43 -1.50 -21.20
CA ASP A 19 -49.43 -0.42 -22.19
C ASP A 19 -48.56 0.75 -21.72
N TYR A 20 -48.63 1.06 -20.42
CA TYR A 20 -47.78 2.08 -19.81
C TYR A 20 -46.30 1.65 -19.81
N ALA A 21 -46.00 0.42 -19.40
CA ALA A 21 -44.64 -0.10 -19.42
C ALA A 21 -44.05 -0.15 -20.84
N SER A 22 -44.85 -0.54 -21.84
CA SER A 22 -44.43 -0.53 -23.25
C SER A 22 -44.12 0.88 -23.76
N LYS A 23 -44.88 1.88 -23.32
CA LYS A 23 -44.65 3.30 -23.66
C LYS A 23 -43.34 3.81 -23.06
N VAL A 24 -43.14 3.61 -21.75
CA VAL A 24 -41.91 4.04 -21.05
C VAL A 24 -40.66 3.35 -21.62
N LEU A 25 -40.73 2.06 -21.94
CA LEU A 25 -39.61 1.33 -22.55
C LEU A 25 -39.32 1.75 -24.00
N ARG A 26 -40.32 2.26 -24.73
CA ARG A 26 -40.13 2.86 -26.05
C ARG A 26 -39.47 4.23 -25.99
N GLU A 27 -39.80 5.01 -24.96
CA GLU A 27 -39.26 6.36 -24.72
C GLU A 27 -37.92 6.35 -23.97
N SER A 28 -37.41 5.17 -23.61
CA SER A 28 -36.12 5.02 -22.94
C SER A 28 -34.95 5.43 -23.84
N SER A 29 -33.98 6.17 -23.27
CA SER A 29 -32.75 6.61 -23.97
C SER A 29 -31.84 5.44 -24.39
N VAL A 30 -32.08 4.24 -23.83
CA VAL A 30 -31.36 3.03 -24.20
C VAL A 30 -31.92 2.48 -25.51
N SER A 31 -31.23 2.77 -26.62
CA SER A 31 -31.62 2.34 -27.98
C SER A 31 -31.88 0.84 -28.11
N ALA A 32 -31.23 0.01 -27.29
CA ALA A 32 -31.46 -1.44 -27.30
C ALA A 32 -32.86 -1.80 -26.77
N VAL A 33 -33.34 -1.10 -25.74
CA VAL A 33 -34.64 -1.36 -25.08
C VAL A 33 -35.79 -0.95 -26.00
N SER A 34 -35.68 0.21 -26.67
CA SER A 34 -36.68 0.66 -27.64
C SER A 34 -36.75 -0.27 -28.86
N ALA A 35 -35.60 -0.77 -29.35
CA ALA A 35 -35.54 -1.74 -30.44
C ALA A 35 -36.13 -3.12 -30.08
N ILE A 36 -36.00 -3.56 -28.83
CA ILE A 36 -36.60 -4.81 -28.33
C ILE A 36 -38.13 -4.69 -28.25
N VAL A 37 -38.65 -3.56 -27.77
CA VAL A 37 -40.10 -3.33 -27.66
C VAL A 37 -40.76 -3.18 -29.03
N SER A 38 -40.09 -2.54 -30.00
CA SER A 38 -40.63 -2.37 -31.35
C SER A 38 -40.59 -3.63 -32.23
N THR A 39 -40.04 -4.75 -31.75
CA THR A 39 -39.94 -6.00 -32.52
C THR A 39 -41.19 -6.86 -32.34
N GLY A 40 -41.97 -7.07 -33.41
CA GLY A 40 -43.19 -7.90 -33.38
C GLY A 40 -42.96 -9.41 -33.32
N ASN A 41 -41.79 -9.90 -33.77
CA ASN A 41 -41.47 -11.33 -33.80
C ASN A 41 -40.90 -11.81 -32.45
N ILE A 42 -41.62 -12.70 -31.77
CA ILE A 42 -41.26 -13.23 -30.43
C ILE A 42 -39.88 -13.91 -30.42
N LYS A 43 -39.55 -14.74 -31.42
CA LYS A 43 -38.23 -15.41 -31.50
C LYS A 43 -37.07 -14.40 -31.61
N LYS A 44 -37.21 -13.39 -32.47
CA LYS A 44 -36.20 -12.31 -32.64
C LYS A 44 -36.12 -11.41 -31.40
N LYS A 45 -37.25 -11.20 -30.71
CA LYS A 45 -37.31 -10.43 -29.46
C LYS A 45 -36.52 -11.13 -28.35
N ILE A 46 -36.72 -12.43 -28.17
CA ILE A 46 -35.99 -13.24 -27.17
C ILE A 46 -34.49 -13.20 -27.45
N PHE A 47 -34.08 -13.38 -28.72
CA PHE A 47 -32.67 -13.29 -29.10
C PHE A 47 -32.06 -11.92 -28.78
N ARG A 48 -32.75 -10.81 -29.11
CA ARG A 48 -32.27 -9.45 -28.81
C ARG A 48 -32.17 -9.18 -27.32
N VAL A 49 -33.12 -9.67 -26.51
CA VAL A 49 -33.06 -9.57 -25.05
C VAL A 49 -31.87 -10.36 -24.50
N PHE A 50 -31.66 -11.58 -24.99
CA PHE A 50 -30.56 -12.43 -24.53
C PHE A 50 -29.20 -11.79 -24.82
N VAL A 51 -29.02 -11.27 -26.03
CA VAL A 51 -27.81 -10.50 -26.40
C VAL A 51 -27.66 -9.28 -25.49
N PHE A 52 -28.72 -8.50 -25.29
CA PHE A 52 -28.67 -7.33 -24.39
C PHE A 52 -28.26 -7.71 -22.96
N LEU A 53 -28.77 -8.82 -22.42
CA LEU A 53 -28.42 -9.30 -21.09
C LEU A 53 -26.94 -9.72 -21.00
N ILE A 54 -26.43 -10.44 -22.00
CA ILE A 54 -25.01 -10.85 -22.03
C ILE A 54 -24.10 -9.62 -22.04
N PHE A 55 -24.39 -8.65 -22.92
CA PHE A 55 -23.58 -7.42 -23.01
C PHE A 55 -23.66 -6.59 -21.73
N THR A 56 -24.85 -6.50 -21.13
CA THR A 56 -25.04 -5.78 -19.87
C THR A 56 -24.28 -6.46 -18.72
N ALA A 57 -24.31 -7.78 -18.64
CA ALA A 57 -23.57 -8.55 -17.65
C ALA A 57 -22.04 -8.42 -17.83
N GLY A 58 -21.56 -8.48 -19.08
CA GLY A 58 -20.15 -8.27 -19.39
C GLY A 58 -19.67 -6.86 -19.02
N PHE A 59 -20.48 -5.84 -19.31
CA PHE A 59 -20.21 -4.46 -18.92
C PHE A 59 -20.15 -4.31 -17.39
N LEU A 60 -21.15 -4.83 -16.67
CA LEU A 60 -21.18 -4.81 -15.20
C LEU A 60 -19.95 -5.51 -14.61
N TYR A 61 -19.55 -6.66 -15.14
CA TYR A 61 -18.36 -7.37 -14.70
C TYR A 61 -17.08 -6.53 -14.88
N GLN A 62 -16.91 -5.89 -16.04
CA GLN A 62 -15.78 -4.99 -16.27
C GLN A 62 -15.79 -3.79 -15.31
N CYS A 63 -16.96 -3.16 -15.10
CA CYS A 63 -17.09 -2.04 -14.16
C CYS A 63 -16.74 -2.46 -12.72
N ILE A 64 -17.20 -3.61 -12.25
CA ILE A 64 -16.89 -4.12 -10.91
C ILE A 64 -15.39 -4.40 -10.79
N LYS A 65 -14.78 -5.04 -11.80
CA LYS A 65 -13.34 -5.30 -11.81
C LYS A 65 -12.53 -4.01 -11.78
N PHE A 66 -12.90 -3.03 -12.60
CA PHE A 66 -12.25 -1.72 -12.60
C PHE A 66 -12.41 -1.02 -11.25
N LEU A 67 -13.61 -1.03 -10.67
CA LEU A 67 -13.89 -0.46 -9.36
C LEU A 67 -13.04 -1.13 -8.28
N TYR A 68 -12.92 -2.46 -8.29
CA TYR A 68 -12.06 -3.18 -7.37
C TYR A 68 -10.59 -2.74 -7.47
N TYR A 69 -10.05 -2.60 -8.69
CA TYR A 69 -8.69 -2.08 -8.88
C TYR A 69 -8.52 -0.65 -8.37
N VAL A 70 -9.52 0.21 -8.55
CA VAL A 70 -9.49 1.59 -8.03
C VAL A 70 -9.51 1.60 -6.51
N LEU A 71 -10.35 0.78 -5.86
CA LEU A 71 -10.43 0.68 -4.40
C LEU A 71 -9.20 0.00 -3.77
N GLN A 72 -8.37 -0.69 -4.53
CA GLN A 72 -7.09 -1.20 -4.04
C GLN A 72 -6.03 -0.10 -3.87
N TYR A 73 -6.28 1.12 -4.36
CA TYR A 73 -5.35 2.25 -4.33
C TYR A 73 -3.90 1.85 -4.69
N PRO A 74 -3.68 1.17 -5.83
CA PRO A 74 -2.34 0.73 -6.18
C PRO A 74 -1.45 1.95 -6.42
N THR A 75 -0.39 2.07 -5.63
CA THR A 75 0.63 3.10 -5.80
C THR A 75 1.67 2.62 -6.82
N ILE A 76 1.75 3.30 -7.97
CA ILE A 76 2.82 3.07 -8.94
C ILE A 76 3.97 3.99 -8.58
N VAL A 77 5.12 3.41 -8.22
CA VAL A 77 6.34 4.19 -7.97
C VAL A 77 6.99 4.47 -9.32
N ASN A 78 6.98 5.74 -9.74
CA ASN A 78 7.79 6.17 -10.88
C ASN A 78 9.16 6.60 -10.36
N ILE A 79 10.22 5.90 -10.78
CA ILE A 79 11.60 6.22 -10.38
C ILE A 79 12.23 7.03 -11.51
N GLU A 80 12.47 8.30 -11.26
CA GLU A 80 13.19 9.18 -12.17
C GLU A 80 14.57 9.51 -11.58
N MET A 81 15.61 9.42 -12.40
CA MET A 81 16.98 9.72 -11.98
C MET A 81 17.36 11.12 -12.45
N GLU A 82 17.34 12.08 -11.53
CA GLU A 82 17.81 13.44 -11.79
C GLU A 82 19.27 13.62 -11.31
N ARG A 83 20.04 14.42 -12.04
CA ARG A 83 21.41 14.82 -11.66
C ARG A 83 21.44 16.32 -11.37
N PRO A 84 21.13 16.74 -10.13
CA PRO A 84 21.13 18.17 -9.80
C PRO A 84 22.55 18.73 -9.73
N ASP A 85 22.73 20.00 -10.10
CA ASP A 85 24.03 20.71 -10.02
C ASP A 85 24.54 20.89 -8.58
N ARG A 86 23.65 20.76 -7.59
CA ARG A 86 23.96 20.87 -6.16
C ARG A 86 23.21 19.80 -5.40
N TYR A 87 23.91 19.12 -4.49
CA TYR A 87 23.34 18.12 -3.60
C TYR A 87 23.65 18.48 -2.15
N LEU A 88 22.71 18.18 -1.26
CA LEU A 88 22.97 18.24 0.17
C LEU A 88 23.85 17.06 0.54
N ALA A 89 25.00 17.34 1.16
CA ALA A 89 25.86 16.27 1.67
C ALA A 89 25.13 15.52 2.79
N PRO A 90 25.11 14.18 2.77
CA PRO A 90 24.52 13.42 3.87
C PRO A 90 25.35 13.57 5.14
N ALA A 91 24.73 13.29 6.28
CA ALA A 91 25.48 13.16 7.52
C ALA A 91 26.36 11.90 7.46
N PHE A 92 27.65 12.07 7.72
CA PHE A 92 28.58 10.95 7.85
C PHE A 92 28.73 10.61 9.33
N THR A 93 28.29 9.42 9.72
CA THR A 93 28.48 8.89 11.07
C THR A 93 29.57 7.83 11.05
N PHE A 94 30.65 8.07 11.78
CA PHE A 94 31.74 7.11 11.94
C PHE A 94 31.73 6.56 13.37
N CYS A 95 31.76 5.23 13.48
CA CYS A 95 31.88 4.54 14.76
C CYS A 95 33.22 3.83 14.84
N ASN A 96 33.83 3.85 16.03
CA ASN A 96 34.97 2.98 16.31
C ASN A 96 34.44 1.54 16.49
N PHE A 97 35.10 0.56 15.88
CA PHE A 97 34.77 -0.86 16.06
C PHE A 97 35.00 -1.31 17.51
N ASN A 98 35.84 -0.62 18.27
CA ASN A 98 36.00 -0.88 19.69
C ASN A 98 34.82 -0.30 20.48
N PRO A 99 33.94 -1.14 21.05
CA PRO A 99 32.72 -0.65 21.70
C PRO A 99 33.00 0.02 23.05
N VAL A 100 34.08 -0.37 23.74
CA VAL A 100 34.44 0.17 25.06
C VAL A 100 35.93 0.42 25.17
N LYS A 101 36.30 1.59 25.70
CA LYS A 101 37.69 1.86 26.05
C LYS A 101 38.10 1.01 27.26
N ARG A 102 39.15 0.19 27.11
CA ARG A 102 39.72 -0.66 28.17
C ARG A 102 39.91 0.06 29.51
N SER A 103 40.46 1.27 29.47
CA SER A 103 40.67 2.09 30.67
C SER A 103 39.37 2.43 31.42
N LYS A 104 38.28 2.71 30.70
CA LYS A 104 36.97 2.98 31.31
C LYS A 104 36.36 1.72 31.90
N PHE A 105 36.53 0.58 31.24
CA PHE A 105 36.06 -0.70 31.75
C PHE A 105 36.77 -1.07 33.06
N CYS A 106 38.11 -1.09 33.06
CA CYS A 106 38.90 -1.49 34.23
C CYS A 106 38.82 -0.49 35.40
N SER A 107 38.47 0.78 35.14
CA SER A 107 38.16 1.73 36.21
C SER A 107 36.86 1.39 36.94
N LYS A 108 35.91 0.73 36.26
CA LYS A 108 34.59 0.40 36.81
C LYS A 108 34.55 -1.02 37.38
N HIS A 109 35.30 -1.94 36.76
CA HIS A 109 35.40 -3.34 37.14
C HIS A 109 36.88 -3.71 37.34
N PRO A 110 37.52 -3.24 38.42
CA PRO A 110 38.94 -3.52 38.68
C PRO A 110 39.18 -5.00 38.99
N ASP A 111 38.16 -5.72 39.48
CA ASP A 111 38.13 -7.16 39.75
C ASP A 111 38.19 -8.02 38.47
N ARG A 112 37.83 -7.43 37.32
CA ARG A 112 37.79 -8.09 36.01
C ARG A 112 38.94 -7.68 35.10
N CYS A 113 39.98 -7.10 35.67
CA CYS A 113 41.18 -6.74 34.93
C CYS A 113 42.44 -7.17 35.68
N PHE A 114 43.47 -7.55 34.93
CA PHE A 114 44.79 -7.86 35.43
C PHE A 114 45.83 -6.85 34.93
N GLU A 115 46.92 -6.74 35.68
CA GLU A 115 48.10 -6.00 35.25
C GLU A 115 48.96 -6.95 34.42
N PRO A 116 49.27 -6.62 33.16
CA PRO A 116 49.99 -7.54 32.28
C PRO A 116 51.44 -7.71 32.71
N ASP A 117 51.90 -8.96 32.74
CA ASP A 117 53.30 -9.30 32.99
C ASP A 117 54.18 -9.01 31.76
N GLU A 118 55.50 -8.95 31.96
CA GLU A 118 56.47 -8.69 30.88
C GLU A 118 56.33 -9.70 29.73
N GLU A 119 56.16 -10.99 30.04
CA GLU A 119 55.96 -12.06 29.06
C GLU A 119 54.70 -11.85 28.19
N PHE A 120 53.62 -11.34 28.79
CA PHE A 120 52.38 -11.02 28.06
C PHE A 120 52.58 -9.82 27.11
N CYS A 121 53.34 -8.82 27.56
CA CYS A 121 53.61 -7.63 26.76
C CYS A 121 54.59 -7.90 25.61
N GLU A 122 55.51 -8.86 25.75
CA GLU A 122 56.34 -9.34 24.64
C GLU A 122 55.51 -10.04 23.56
N ALA A 123 54.54 -10.87 23.97
CA ALA A 123 53.64 -11.56 23.04
C ALA A 123 52.63 -10.61 22.38
N TYR A 124 52.15 -9.59 23.10
CA TYR A 124 51.11 -8.66 22.65
C TYR A 124 51.49 -7.19 22.87
N PRO A 125 52.52 -6.66 22.17
CA PRO A 125 53.05 -5.31 22.41
C PRO A 125 52.02 -4.20 22.17
N LYS A 126 51.04 -4.43 21.28
CA LYS A 126 49.95 -3.48 21.00
C LYS A 126 49.00 -3.26 22.19
N LEU A 127 48.98 -4.16 23.17
CA LEU A 127 48.10 -4.07 24.33
C LEU A 127 48.76 -3.36 25.52
N CYS A 128 50.09 -3.19 25.49
CA CYS A 128 50.91 -2.64 26.58
C CYS A 128 51.56 -1.29 26.22
N VAL A 129 50.99 -0.55 25.27
CA VAL A 129 51.59 0.68 24.70
C VAL A 129 51.77 1.81 25.72
N GLU A 130 51.04 1.78 26.85
CA GLU A 130 51.18 2.74 27.95
C GLU A 130 51.33 2.01 29.30
N ASN A 131 52.35 2.40 30.09
CA ASN A 131 52.54 1.93 31.46
C ASN A 131 51.24 2.16 32.26
N ASN A 132 50.72 1.09 32.87
CA ASN A 132 49.45 1.00 33.64
C ASN A 132 48.17 0.65 32.86
N THR A 133 48.26 0.15 31.62
CA THR A 133 47.06 -0.27 30.88
C THR A 133 46.57 -1.65 31.35
N LYS A 134 45.72 -1.68 32.38
CA LYS A 134 45.06 -2.91 32.84
C LYS A 134 44.37 -3.63 31.67
N VAL A 135 44.56 -4.94 31.60
CA VAL A 135 43.99 -5.79 30.56
C VAL A 135 42.77 -6.49 31.12
N PRO A 136 41.68 -6.52 30.36
CA PRO A 136 40.59 -7.46 30.53
C PRO A 136 40.91 -8.91 30.90
N LEU A 137 40.34 -9.43 31.98
CA LEU A 137 40.29 -10.87 32.26
C LEU A 137 39.20 -11.51 31.39
N GLY A 138 39.58 -12.49 30.55
CA GLY A 138 38.64 -13.34 29.82
C GLY A 138 38.40 -12.98 28.36
N ASP A 139 37.64 -13.86 27.71
CA ASP A 139 37.25 -13.80 26.30
C ASP A 139 36.41 -12.53 26.03
N ILE A 140 36.63 -11.89 24.87
CA ILE A 140 36.02 -10.61 24.46
C ILE A 140 34.48 -10.65 24.52
N SER A 141 33.90 -11.85 24.54
CA SER A 141 32.47 -12.12 24.72
C SER A 141 31.87 -11.60 26.03
N GLU A 142 32.61 -11.54 27.15
CA GLU A 142 32.11 -10.99 28.41
C GLU A 142 32.10 -9.44 28.39
N TYR A 143 33.10 -8.84 27.75
CA TYR A 143 33.18 -7.40 27.47
C TYR A 143 32.00 -6.91 26.62
N LEU A 144 31.59 -7.72 25.64
CA LEU A 144 30.46 -7.42 24.75
C LEU A 144 29.10 -7.59 25.44
N LYS A 145 28.93 -8.59 26.31
CA LYS A 145 27.68 -8.80 27.06
C LYS A 145 27.34 -7.62 27.97
N GLU A 146 28.36 -7.01 28.59
CA GLU A 146 28.13 -5.83 29.42
C GLU A 146 27.71 -4.61 28.58
N THR A 147 28.22 -4.46 27.36
CA THR A 147 27.78 -3.39 26.45
C THR A 147 26.33 -3.52 25.99
N GLN A 148 25.84 -4.74 25.74
CA GLN A 148 24.41 -4.95 25.43
C GLN A 148 23.51 -4.46 26.57
N ARG A 149 23.96 -4.63 27.82
CA ARG A 149 23.24 -4.14 29.01
C ARG A 149 23.21 -2.60 29.12
N TRP A 150 24.24 -1.89 28.65
CA TRP A 150 24.27 -0.41 28.64
C TRP A 150 23.42 0.20 27.52
N TYR A 151 23.27 -0.51 26.40
CA TYR A 151 22.52 -0.04 25.23
C TYR A 151 21.08 -0.57 25.15
N GLY A 152 20.63 -1.37 26.13
CA GLY A 152 19.25 -1.83 26.20
C GLY A 152 18.81 -2.65 24.99
N ILE A 153 19.70 -3.53 24.49
CA ILE A 153 19.41 -4.52 23.44
C ILE A 153 19.26 -5.89 24.09
#